data_AF-A4BTT4-F1
#
_entry.id   AF-A4BTT4-F1
#
_cell.length_a   1.000
_cell.length_b   1.000
_cell.length_c   1.000
_cell.angle_alpha   90.00
_cell.angle_beta   90.00
_cell.angle_gamma   90.00
#
_symmetry.space_group_name_H-M   'P 1'
#
loop_
_entity.id
_entity.type
_entity.pdbx_description
1 polymer ?
#
loop_
_entity_poly.entity_id
_entity_poly.type
_entity_poly.pdbx_seq_one_letter_code
_entity_poly.pdbx_strand_id
1 'polypeptide(L)'
;MKTTPTQIARSLGACRPSGGFTLLEVLIALLILSVGLLGVAGLQLTGLRSNHSAYLRSQATILAYDLLDRLRANRAQAQAGGYNITITGASDLPSISGSPTQAATDLNAWGSDLLARLPAAQASVAVAADNTVNVSVSWDDSRADRASDRSGTPVTDPTQFQFQTEL
;
A
#
# COMPACT_ATOMS: atom_id res chain seq x y z
N MET A 1 40.93 -64.97 64.60
CA MET A 1 40.72 -63.51 64.73
C MET A 1 41.37 -62.81 63.55
N LYS A 2 40.64 -62.67 62.44
CA LYS A 2 40.73 -61.53 61.51
C LYS A 2 39.48 -61.54 60.63
N THR A 3 38.74 -60.46 60.76
CA THR A 3 37.46 -60.08 60.16
C THR A 3 37.65 -59.54 58.74
N THR A 4 36.69 -59.84 57.83
CA THR A 4 36.04 -58.99 56.77
C THR A 4 36.91 -58.02 55.93
N PRO A 5 36.58 -57.64 54.66
CA PRO A 5 35.27 -57.76 54.01
C PRO A 5 35.24 -58.02 52.47
N THR A 6 34.04 -58.37 52.01
CA THR A 6 33.47 -58.11 50.66
C THR A 6 33.52 -56.62 50.32
N GLN A 7 33.73 -56.21 49.06
CA GLN A 7 33.03 -55.06 48.40
C GLN A 7 33.50 -54.89 46.94
N ILE A 8 32.61 -55.13 45.97
CA ILE A 8 31.80 -54.15 45.21
C ILE A 8 32.48 -53.70 43.91
N ALA A 9 31.88 -54.15 42.80
CA ALA A 9 32.11 -53.63 41.46
C ALA A 9 31.82 -52.13 41.44
N ARG A 10 32.79 -51.32 41.02
CA ARG A 10 32.62 -49.89 40.81
C ARG A 10 32.53 -49.63 39.31
N SER A 11 31.31 -49.41 38.82
CA SER A 11 31.10 -48.73 37.54
C SER A 11 31.52 -47.28 37.72
N LEU A 12 32.75 -46.96 37.30
CA LEU A 12 33.15 -45.57 37.17
C LEU A 12 32.54 -45.07 35.87
N GLY A 13 31.42 -44.35 36.01
CA GLY A 13 30.76 -43.66 34.93
C GLY A 13 31.75 -42.80 34.14
N ALA A 14 31.67 -42.90 32.81
CA ALA A 14 32.38 -42.01 31.92
C ALA A 14 31.94 -40.57 32.24
N CYS A 15 32.86 -39.77 32.78
CA CYS A 15 32.67 -38.34 32.89
C CYS A 15 32.60 -37.79 31.46
N ARG A 16 31.40 -37.41 31.04
CA ARG A 16 31.18 -36.76 29.74
C ARG A 16 31.95 -35.44 29.77
N PRO A 17 32.76 -35.11 28.75
CA PRO A 17 33.39 -33.80 28.70
C PRO A 17 32.29 -32.74 28.62
N SER A 18 32.22 -31.89 29.64
CA SER A 18 31.45 -30.66 29.65
C SER A 18 32.06 -29.73 28.60
N GLY A 19 31.54 -29.75 27.37
CA GLY A 19 31.91 -28.78 26.34
C GLY A 19 31.43 -27.40 26.78
N GLY A 20 32.33 -26.59 27.31
CA GLY A 20 32.06 -25.17 27.55
C GLY A 20 31.91 -24.44 26.21
N PHE A 21 30.91 -23.55 26.11
CA PHE A 21 30.76 -22.66 24.97
C PHE A 21 32.06 -21.90 24.73
N THR A 22 32.59 -21.99 23.51
CA THR A 22 33.75 -21.20 23.12
C THR A 22 33.29 -19.76 22.84
N LEU A 23 34.12 -18.74 23.13
CA LEU A 23 33.79 -17.33 22.82
C LEU A 23 33.51 -17.14 21.31
N LEU A 24 34.19 -17.92 20.48
CA LEU A 24 34.01 -17.96 19.04
C LEU A 24 32.58 -18.40 18.65
N GLU A 25 32.00 -19.36 19.35
CA GLU A 25 30.66 -19.88 19.09
C GLU A 25 29.58 -18.82 19.36
N VAL A 26 29.73 -18.04 20.45
CA VAL A 26 28.84 -16.92 20.74
C VAL A 26 28.99 -15.81 19.71
N LEU A 27 30.21 -15.52 19.27
CA LEU A 27 30.47 -14.50 18.25
C LEU A 27 29.86 -14.88 16.89
N ILE A 28 29.97 -16.14 16.49
CA ILE A 28 29.33 -16.66 15.28
C ILE A 28 27.80 -16.63 15.42
N ALA A 29 27.25 -17.01 16.58
CA ALA A 29 25.82 -16.95 16.84
C ALA A 29 25.27 -15.51 16.73
N LEU A 30 25.96 -14.53 17.33
CA LEU A 30 25.59 -13.12 17.23
C LEU A 30 25.72 -12.58 15.79
N LEU A 31 26.74 -13.01 15.04
CA LEU A 31 26.89 -12.67 13.63
C LEU A 31 25.69 -13.16 12.81
N ILE A 32 25.35 -14.45 12.91
CA ILE A 32 24.20 -15.03 12.21
C ILE A 32 22.90 -14.34 12.63
N LEU A 33 22.71 -14.09 13.93
CA LEU A 33 21.53 -13.39 14.46
C LEU A 33 21.42 -11.97 13.89
N SER A 34 22.53 -11.24 13.83
CA SER A 34 22.54 -9.87 13.30
C SER A 34 22.15 -9.82 11.82
N VAL A 35 22.66 -10.76 11.01
CA VAL A 35 22.30 -10.89 9.59
C VAL A 35 20.83 -11.29 9.43
N GLY A 36 20.35 -12.24 10.25
CA GLY A 36 18.96 -12.67 10.26
C GLY A 36 17.99 -11.53 10.60
N LEU A 37 18.32 -10.71 11.60
CA LEU A 37 17.48 -9.57 12.00
C LEU A 37 17.41 -8.50 10.90
N LEU A 38 18.51 -8.25 10.20
CA LEU A 38 18.54 -7.32 9.08
C LEU A 38 17.67 -7.80 7.91
N GLY A 39 17.65 -9.11 7.66
CA GLY A 39 16.74 -9.74 6.70
C GLY A 39 15.26 -9.53 7.06
N VAL A 40 14.89 -9.73 8.33
CA VAL A 40 13.52 -9.51 8.83
C VAL A 40 13.12 -8.03 8.71
N ALA A 41 14.01 -7.09 9.06
CA ALA A 41 13.74 -5.66 8.91
C ALA A 41 13.44 -5.29 7.44
N GLY A 42 14.18 -5.87 6.49
CA GLY A 42 13.90 -5.70 5.06
C GLY A 42 12.50 -6.18 4.66
N LEU A 43 12.09 -7.35 5.15
CA LEU A 43 10.74 -7.87 4.89
C LEU A 43 9.64 -7.01 5.51
N GLN A 44 9.85 -6.48 6.72
CA GLN A 44 8.89 -5.57 7.37
C GLN A 44 8.70 -4.29 6.55
N LEU A 45 9.78 -3.67 6.06
CA LEU A 45 9.71 -2.48 5.22
C LEU A 45 8.96 -2.74 3.92
N THR A 46 9.24 -3.87 3.25
CA THR A 46 8.53 -4.26 2.01
C THR A 46 7.04 -4.50 2.28
N GLY A 47 6.71 -5.16 3.40
CA GLY A 47 5.32 -5.38 3.81
C GLY A 47 4.56 -4.08 4.04
N LEU A 48 5.16 -3.11 4.73
CA LEU A 48 4.57 -1.79 4.95
C LEU A 48 4.32 -1.03 3.65
N ARG A 49 5.27 -1.07 2.71
CA ARG A 49 5.12 -0.45 1.38
C ARG A 49 3.96 -1.08 0.61
N SER A 50 3.91 -2.41 0.54
CA SER A 50 2.83 -3.13 -0.12
C SER A 50 1.46 -2.82 0.50
N ASN A 51 1.39 -2.69 1.83
CA ASN A 51 0.16 -2.34 2.52
C ASN A 51 -0.30 -0.92 2.19
N HIS A 52 0.64 0.04 2.15
CA HIS A 52 0.34 1.43 1.79
C HIS A 52 -0.18 1.57 0.36
N SER A 53 0.47 0.93 -0.62
CA SER A 53 0.00 0.95 -2.01
C SER A 53 -1.38 0.28 -2.15
N ALA A 54 -1.63 -0.82 -1.45
CA ALA A 54 -2.96 -1.45 -1.42
C ALA A 54 -4.03 -0.55 -0.79
N TYR A 55 -3.66 0.20 0.25
CA TYR A 55 -4.54 1.19 0.88
C TYR A 55 -4.92 2.31 -0.10
N LEU A 56 -3.95 2.88 -0.83
CA LEU A 56 -4.22 3.93 -1.83
C LEU A 56 -5.14 3.43 -2.96
N ARG A 57 -4.88 2.21 -3.47
CA ARG A 57 -5.78 1.56 -4.46
C ARG A 57 -7.20 1.40 -3.94
N SER A 58 -7.34 1.02 -2.67
CA SER A 58 -8.65 0.87 -2.04
C SER A 58 -9.37 2.21 -1.93
N GLN A 59 -8.67 3.28 -1.52
CA GLN A 59 -9.23 4.63 -1.47
C GLN A 59 -9.68 5.11 -2.85
N ALA A 60 -8.85 4.94 -3.88
CA ALA A 60 -9.19 5.32 -5.24
C ALA A 60 -10.42 4.56 -5.76
N THR A 61 -10.53 3.27 -5.45
CA THR A 61 -11.69 2.44 -5.82
C THR A 61 -12.96 2.93 -5.13
N ILE A 62 -12.90 3.22 -3.83
CA ILE A 62 -14.04 3.76 -3.06
C ILE A 62 -14.50 5.10 -3.65
N LEU A 63 -13.57 6.00 -3.95
CA LEU A 63 -13.88 7.31 -4.54
C LEU A 63 -14.44 7.19 -5.96
N ALA A 64 -13.97 6.22 -6.75
CA ALA A 64 -14.54 5.95 -8.07
C ALA A 64 -16.00 5.49 -7.96
N TYR A 65 -16.30 4.56 -7.05
CA TYR A 65 -17.68 4.11 -6.80
C TYR A 65 -18.58 5.23 -6.27
N ASP A 66 -18.09 6.08 -5.36
CA ASP A 66 -18.85 7.25 -4.88
C ASP A 66 -19.28 8.17 -6.03
N LEU A 67 -18.36 8.46 -6.97
CA LEU A 67 -18.69 9.25 -8.15
C LEU A 67 -19.71 8.54 -9.05
N LEU A 68 -19.54 7.24 -9.29
CA LEU A 68 -20.47 6.46 -10.11
C LEU A 68 -21.89 6.46 -9.52
N ASP A 69 -22.02 6.38 -8.20
CA ASP A 69 -23.32 6.44 -7.54
C ASP A 69 -23.95 7.84 -7.65
N ARG A 70 -23.17 8.91 -7.55
CA ARG A 70 -23.65 10.29 -7.82
C ARG A 70 -24.10 10.47 -9.26
N LEU A 71 -23.35 9.94 -10.22
CA LEU A 71 -23.71 9.94 -11.65
C LEU A 71 -25.03 9.23 -11.91
N ARG A 72 -25.24 8.07 -11.27
CA ARG A 72 -26.49 7.30 -11.36
C ARG A 72 -27.66 8.05 -10.72
N ALA A 73 -27.44 8.66 -9.56
CA ALA A 73 -28.46 9.46 -8.87
C ALA A 73 -28.86 10.70 -9.70
N ASN A 74 -27.95 11.26 -10.49
CA ASN A 74 -28.18 12.44 -11.31
C ASN A 74 -27.97 12.19 -12.81
N ARG A 75 -28.59 11.11 -13.31
CA ARG A 75 -28.42 10.63 -14.68
C ARG A 75 -28.69 11.68 -15.76
N ALA A 76 -29.71 12.52 -15.57
CA ALA A 76 -30.07 13.55 -16.56
C ALA A 76 -28.93 14.57 -16.76
N GLN A 77 -28.27 14.99 -15.67
CA GLN A 77 -27.12 15.89 -15.75
C GLN A 77 -25.87 15.18 -16.26
N ALA A 78 -25.68 13.89 -15.94
CA ALA A 78 -24.61 13.07 -16.49
C ALA A 78 -24.72 12.96 -18.01
N GLN A 79 -25.91 12.67 -18.54
CA GLN A 79 -26.18 12.59 -19.99
C GLN A 79 -26.04 13.94 -20.69
N ALA A 80 -26.35 15.04 -20.00
CA ALA A 80 -26.12 16.40 -20.50
C ALA A 80 -24.63 16.82 -20.46
N GLY A 81 -23.72 15.95 -19.98
CA GLY A 81 -22.29 16.21 -19.89
C GLY A 81 -21.87 17.04 -18.68
N GLY A 82 -22.77 17.29 -17.72
CA GLY A 82 -22.51 18.12 -16.53
C GLY A 82 -21.45 17.54 -15.56
N TYR A 83 -21.07 16.28 -15.74
CA TYR A 83 -20.01 15.62 -14.98
C TYR A 83 -18.71 15.43 -15.78
N ASN A 84 -18.62 15.91 -17.02
CA ASN A 84 -17.39 15.81 -17.81
C ASN A 84 -16.35 16.78 -17.27
N ILE A 85 -15.25 16.25 -16.73
CA ILE A 85 -14.21 17.05 -16.10
C ILE A 85 -12.86 16.35 -16.17
N THR A 86 -11.79 17.13 -16.25
CA THR A 86 -10.43 16.65 -16.02
C THR A 86 -9.85 17.44 -14.84
N ILE A 87 -9.38 16.73 -13.83
CA ILE A 87 -8.81 17.27 -12.61
C ILE A 87 -7.33 16.90 -12.59
N THR A 88 -6.48 17.92 -12.63
CA THR A 88 -5.04 17.85 -12.43
C THR A 88 -4.60 18.56 -11.14
N GLY A 89 -5.50 19.35 -10.55
CA GLY A 89 -5.32 19.99 -9.26
C GLY A 89 -6.57 20.72 -8.78
N ALA A 90 -6.47 21.41 -7.64
CA ALA A 90 -7.61 22.07 -7.00
C ALA A 90 -8.23 23.21 -7.83
N SER A 91 -7.46 23.80 -8.76
CA SER A 91 -7.94 24.85 -9.68
C SER A 91 -8.96 24.37 -10.70
N ASP A 92 -8.99 23.06 -10.96
CA ASP A 92 -9.87 22.46 -11.96
C ASP A 92 -11.26 22.15 -11.38
N LEU A 93 -11.42 22.23 -10.05
CA LEU A 93 -12.68 21.93 -9.38
C LEU A 93 -13.75 22.96 -9.75
N PRO A 94 -14.99 22.54 -10.03
CA PRO A 94 -16.07 23.47 -10.35
C PRO A 94 -16.32 24.45 -9.20
N SER A 95 -16.59 25.70 -9.54
CA SER A 95 -17.00 26.70 -8.55
C SER A 95 -18.39 26.35 -8.00
N ILE A 96 -18.54 26.46 -6.67
CA ILE A 96 -19.80 26.24 -5.95
C ILE A 96 -20.49 27.57 -5.56
N SER A 97 -20.02 28.70 -6.08
CA SER A 97 -20.61 30.02 -5.82
C SER A 97 -21.71 30.34 -6.82
N GLY A 98 -22.73 31.09 -6.39
CA GLY A 98 -23.73 31.67 -7.31
C GLY A 98 -24.73 30.65 -7.88
N SER A 99 -25.29 29.79 -7.03
CA SER A 99 -26.27 28.75 -7.39
C SER A 99 -25.70 27.67 -8.32
N PRO A 100 -24.74 26.85 -7.83
CA PRO A 100 -24.14 25.81 -8.62
C PRO A 100 -25.15 24.73 -9.01
N THR A 101 -24.89 24.05 -10.12
CA THR A 101 -25.60 22.82 -10.45
C THR A 101 -25.27 21.74 -9.42
N GLN A 102 -26.16 20.75 -9.27
CA GLN A 102 -25.89 19.60 -8.41
C GLN A 102 -24.60 18.87 -8.86
N ALA A 103 -24.36 18.75 -10.17
CA ALA A 103 -23.16 18.14 -10.72
C ALA A 103 -21.88 18.91 -10.33
N ALA A 104 -21.90 20.24 -10.37
CA ALA A 104 -20.76 21.06 -9.93
C ALA A 104 -20.47 20.88 -8.43
N THR A 105 -21.51 20.82 -7.60
CA THR A 105 -21.38 20.56 -6.16
C THR A 105 -20.80 19.18 -5.90
N ASP A 106 -21.29 18.15 -6.59
CA ASP A 106 -20.80 16.77 -6.47
C ASP A 106 -19.34 16.64 -6.88
N LEU A 107 -18.97 17.19 -8.05
CA LEU A 107 -17.60 17.16 -8.56
C LEU A 107 -16.63 17.95 -7.68
N ASN A 108 -17.06 19.08 -7.11
CA ASN A 108 -16.25 19.86 -6.18
C ASN A 108 -15.96 19.07 -4.90
N ALA A 109 -17.00 18.46 -4.30
CA ALA A 109 -16.84 17.64 -3.09
C ALA A 109 -15.98 16.40 -3.36
N TRP A 110 -16.32 15.63 -4.40
CA TRP A 110 -15.57 14.43 -4.79
C TRP A 110 -14.12 14.75 -5.14
N GLY A 111 -13.88 15.79 -5.94
CA GLY A 111 -12.53 16.18 -6.33
C GLY A 111 -11.70 16.73 -5.16
N SER A 112 -12.34 17.42 -4.20
CA SER A 112 -11.67 17.83 -2.96
C SER A 112 -11.24 16.62 -2.12
N ASP A 113 -12.12 15.63 -1.96
CA ASP A 113 -11.80 14.37 -1.26
C ASP A 113 -10.69 13.60 -1.98
N LEU A 114 -10.74 13.53 -3.31
CA LEU A 114 -9.72 12.89 -4.14
C LEU A 114 -8.33 13.49 -3.91
N LEU A 115 -8.22 14.82 -4.01
CA LEU A 115 -6.96 15.55 -3.85
C LEU A 115 -6.44 15.52 -2.40
N ALA A 116 -7.33 15.36 -1.41
CA ALA A 116 -6.95 15.25 -0.01
C ALA A 116 -6.45 13.85 0.37
N ARG A 117 -6.97 12.80 -0.26
CA ARG A 117 -6.72 11.40 0.11
C ARG A 117 -5.60 10.75 -0.70
N LEU A 118 -5.43 11.14 -1.95
CA LEU A 118 -4.46 10.55 -2.87
C LEU A 118 -3.33 11.55 -3.17
N PRO A 119 -2.05 11.12 -3.08
CA PRO A 119 -0.92 11.99 -3.39
C PRO A 119 -0.83 12.25 -4.90
N ALA A 120 -0.73 13.53 -5.28
CA ALA A 120 -0.69 13.98 -6.68
C ALA A 120 -1.80 13.35 -7.55
N ALA A 121 -3.01 13.28 -6.98
CA ALA A 121 -4.15 12.69 -7.64
C ALA A 121 -4.53 13.45 -8.90
N GLN A 122 -4.85 12.71 -9.96
CA GLN A 122 -5.44 13.22 -11.17
C GLN A 122 -6.63 12.34 -11.52
N ALA A 123 -7.65 12.92 -12.14
CA ALA A 123 -8.77 12.16 -12.61
C ALA A 123 -9.39 12.77 -13.86
N SER A 124 -10.00 11.92 -14.67
CA SER A 124 -10.81 12.36 -15.81
C SER A 124 -12.10 11.56 -15.84
N VAL A 125 -13.20 12.28 -16.00
CA VAL A 125 -14.56 11.74 -16.06
C VAL A 125 -15.12 12.16 -17.41
N ALA A 126 -15.50 11.19 -18.24
CA ALA A 126 -16.13 11.45 -19.53
C ALA A 126 -17.35 10.55 -19.68
N VAL A 127 -18.50 11.16 -19.98
CA VAL A 127 -19.73 10.46 -20.35
C VAL A 127 -19.84 10.47 -21.86
N ALA A 128 -19.80 9.30 -22.48
CA ALA A 128 -19.90 9.12 -23.92
C ALA A 128 -21.36 9.13 -24.40
N ALA A 129 -21.57 9.36 -25.70
CA ALA A 129 -22.89 9.50 -26.31
C ALA A 129 -23.72 8.21 -26.30
N ASP A 130 -23.07 7.06 -26.14
CA ASP A 130 -23.66 5.74 -25.94
C ASP A 130 -24.05 5.47 -24.47
N ASN A 131 -23.95 6.48 -23.61
CA ASN A 131 -24.24 6.40 -22.18
C ASN A 131 -23.18 5.60 -21.38
N THR A 132 -21.99 5.38 -21.94
CA THR A 132 -20.86 4.80 -21.21
C THR A 132 -20.12 5.88 -20.41
N VAL A 133 -19.82 5.62 -19.14
CA VAL A 133 -18.98 6.50 -18.30
C VAL A 133 -17.59 5.91 -18.20
N ASN A 134 -16.63 6.70 -18.65
CA ASN A 134 -15.21 6.45 -18.42
C ASN A 134 -14.77 7.30 -17.23
N VAL A 135 -14.47 6.64 -16.10
CA VAL A 135 -13.82 7.28 -14.96
C VAL A 135 -12.38 6.77 -14.89
N SER A 136 -11.43 7.68 -15.00
CA SER A 136 -10.02 7.39 -14.80
C SER A 136 -9.54 8.13 -13.56
N VAL A 137 -8.84 7.40 -12.69
CA VAL A 137 -8.19 7.96 -11.50
C VAL A 137 -6.75 7.49 -11.51
N SER A 138 -5.83 8.43 -11.33
CA SER A 138 -4.41 8.16 -11.18
C SER A 138 -3.83 8.93 -10.01
N TRP A 139 -2.77 8.40 -9.42
CA TRP A 139 -2.05 9.02 -8.31
C TRP A 139 -0.58 8.61 -8.38
N ASP A 140 0.26 9.33 -7.65
CA ASP A 140 1.69 9.02 -7.56
C ASP A 140 1.96 7.98 -6.46
N ASP A 141 2.23 6.73 -6.86
CA ASP A 141 2.68 5.65 -5.98
C ASP A 141 4.23 5.56 -5.91
N SER A 142 4.98 6.46 -6.56
CA SER A 142 6.44 6.37 -6.68
C SER A 142 7.20 6.48 -5.35
N ARG A 143 6.54 6.78 -4.23
CA ARG A 143 7.11 6.57 -2.88
C ARG A 143 7.39 5.09 -2.58
N ALA A 144 6.68 4.16 -3.20
CA ALA A 144 6.97 2.72 -3.15
C ALA A 144 8.19 2.34 -4.02
N ASP A 145 8.36 2.99 -5.18
CA ASP A 145 9.36 2.62 -6.20
C ASP A 145 10.71 3.36 -6.09
N ARG A 146 10.78 4.49 -5.37
CA ARG A 146 12.02 5.26 -5.18
C ARG A 146 13.14 4.53 -4.40
N ALA A 147 12.87 3.34 -3.87
CA ALA A 147 13.89 2.50 -3.25
C ALA A 147 14.56 1.51 -4.22
N SER A 148 13.95 1.25 -5.39
CA SER A 148 14.46 0.31 -6.40
C SER A 148 15.30 0.97 -7.50
N ASP A 149 15.23 2.30 -7.65
CA ASP A 149 15.83 2.97 -8.79
C ASP A 149 16.98 3.93 -8.42
N ARG A 150 18.21 3.41 -8.47
CA ARG A 150 19.45 4.23 -8.47
C ARG A 150 19.86 4.66 -9.89
N SER A 151 18.92 4.90 -10.79
CA SER A 151 19.22 5.39 -12.14
C SER A 151 18.53 6.72 -12.50
N GLY A 152 18.31 7.60 -11.51
CA GLY A 152 18.28 9.06 -11.72
C GLY A 152 17.28 9.64 -12.74
N THR A 153 16.31 8.86 -13.23
CA THR A 153 15.27 9.32 -14.15
C THR A 153 13.93 9.07 -13.48
N PRO A 154 13.19 10.13 -13.09
CA PRO A 154 11.83 9.95 -12.59
C PRO A 154 10.96 9.46 -13.76
N VAL A 155 10.80 8.13 -13.89
CA VAL A 155 9.70 7.56 -14.65
C VAL A 155 8.45 7.76 -13.79
N THR A 156 7.80 8.90 -13.93
CA THR A 156 6.41 9.08 -13.52
C THR A 156 5.54 8.36 -14.55
N ASP A 157 5.47 7.04 -14.47
CA ASP A 157 4.31 6.32 -15.03
C ASP A 157 3.24 6.35 -13.94
N PRO A 158 2.22 7.22 -14.03
CA PRO A 158 1.15 7.22 -13.05
C PRO A 158 0.48 5.85 -13.09
N THR A 159 0.38 5.17 -11.95
CA THR A 159 -0.47 3.99 -11.84
C THR A 159 -1.90 4.42 -12.16
N GLN A 160 -2.41 4.02 -13.33
CA GLN A 160 -3.71 4.42 -13.83
C GLN A 160 -4.70 3.27 -13.61
N PHE A 161 -5.75 3.52 -12.84
CA PHE A 161 -6.91 2.64 -12.79
C PHE A 161 -8.02 3.26 -13.62
N GLN A 162 -8.39 2.57 -14.70
CA GLN A 162 -9.52 2.95 -15.55
C GLN A 162 -10.72 2.08 -15.19
N PHE A 163 -11.84 2.71 -14.85
CA PHE A 163 -13.13 2.03 -14.67
C PHE A 163 -14.05 2.42 -15.82
N GLN A 164 -14.59 1.41 -16.51
CA GLN A 164 -15.64 1.54 -17.50
C GLN A 164 -16.94 1.00 -16.91
N THR A 165 -17.99 1.81 -16.91
CA THR A 165 -19.33 1.34 -16.55
C THR A 165 -20.37 1.95 -17.48
N GLU A 166 -21.37 1.16 -17.85
CA GLU A 166 -22.53 1.64 -18.59
C GLU A 166 -23.51 2.28 -17.59
N LEU A 167 -24.05 3.45 -17.94
CA LEU A 167 -25.14 4.06 -17.18
C LEU A 167 -26.44 3.31 -17.47
#